data_AF-A0A530LW76-F1
#
_entry.id   AF-A0A530LW76-F1
#
_cell.length_a   1.000
_cell.length_b   1.000
_cell.length_c   1.000
_cell.angle_alpha   90.00
_cell.angle_beta   90.00
_cell.angle_gamma   90.00
#
_symmetry.space_group_name_H-M   'P 1'
#
loop_
_entity.id
_entity.type
_entity.pdbx_description
1 polymer ?
#
loop_
_entity_poly.entity_id
_entity_poly.type
_entity_poly.pdbx_seq_one_letter_code
_entity_poly.pdbx_strand_id
1 'polypeptide(L)' 'PNLSNYLRDLYQVPGVAGTVNLHHIKSHYYGNPTRIVPVGPELDYSAPHDRARFRKAA' A
#
# COMPACT_ATOMS: atom_id res chain seq x y z
N PRO A 1 -13.19 5.22 -3.24
CA PRO A 1 -12.22 5.98 -4.08
C PRO A 1 -11.23 6.84 -3.27
N ASN A 2 -11.72 7.68 -2.34
CA ASN A 2 -10.88 8.68 -1.66
C ASN A 2 -9.70 8.09 -0.86
N LEU A 3 -9.95 7.03 -0.06
CA LEU A 3 -8.92 6.39 0.75
C LEU A 3 -7.88 5.65 -0.08
N SER A 4 -8.29 4.94 -1.13
CA SER A 4 -7.36 4.25 -2.03
C SER A 4 -6.43 5.22 -2.76
N ASN A 5 -6.96 6.36 -3.22
CA ASN A 5 -6.14 7.41 -3.82
C ASN A 5 -5.21 8.08 -2.79
N TYR A 6 -5.68 8.26 -1.55
CA TYR A 6 -4.84 8.80 -0.48
C TYR A 6 -3.72 7.83 -0.06
N LEU A 7 -4.01 6.52 -0.02
CA LEU A 7 -3.01 5.49 0.22
C LEU A 7 -1.92 5.50 -0.85
N ARG A 8 -2.29 5.58 -2.14
CA ARG A 8 -1.34 5.67 -3.25
C ARG A 8 -0.48 6.94 -3.18
N ASP A 9 -1.09 8.06 -2.84
CA ASP A 9 -0.38 9.34 -2.64
C ASP A 9 0.66 9.24 -1.53
N LEU A 10 0.32 8.65 -0.38
CA LEU A 10 1.29 8.37 0.68
C LEU A 10 2.37 7.37 0.26
N TYR A 11 1.99 6.29 -0.43
CA TYR A 11 2.92 5.27 -0.89
C TYR A 11 3.97 5.84 -1.87
N GLN A 12 3.56 6.81 -2.69
CA GLN A 12 4.38 7.46 -3.72
C GLN A 12 5.22 8.63 -3.18
N VAL A 13 5.10 9.00 -1.90
CA VAL A 13 6.04 9.93 -1.24
C VAL A 13 7.46 9.36 -1.30
N PRO A 14 8.48 10.16 -1.69
CA PRO A 14 9.86 9.70 -1.76
C PRO A 14 10.31 9.02 -0.45
N GLY A 15 10.81 7.79 -0.58
CA GLY A 15 11.29 6.98 0.55
C GLY A 15 10.24 6.08 1.20
N VAL A 16 8.94 6.28 0.99
CA VAL A 16 7.90 5.44 1.64
C VAL A 16 7.85 4.05 1.01
N ALA A 17 7.71 3.93 -0.31
CA ALA A 17 7.60 2.64 -1.00
C ALA A 17 8.75 1.66 -0.64
N GLY A 18 9.97 2.17 -0.50
CA GLY A 18 11.15 1.37 -0.12
C GLY A 18 11.09 0.75 1.28
N THR A 19 10.18 1.22 2.14
CA THR A 19 10.00 0.69 3.51
C THR A 19 8.86 -0.32 3.63
N VAL A 20 8.05 -0.50 2.57
CA VAL A 20 6.85 -1.34 2.61
C VAL A 20 7.14 -2.70 2.00
N ASN A 21 7.30 -3.72 2.84
CA ASN A 21 7.50 -5.11 2.42
C ASN A 21 6.22 -5.95 2.65
N LEU A 22 5.41 -6.10 1.60
CA LEU A 22 4.14 -6.86 1.68
C LEU A 22 4.34 -8.35 1.95
N HIS A 23 5.45 -8.94 1.52
CA HIS A 23 5.76 -10.32 1.83
C HIS A 23 6.02 -10.50 3.33
N HIS A 24 6.84 -9.63 3.92
CA HIS A 24 7.11 -9.65 5.36
C HIS A 24 5.84 -9.43 6.17
N ILE A 25 5.00 -8.46 5.79
CA ILE A 25 3.71 -8.19 6.44
C ILE A 25 2.82 -9.44 6.40
N LYS A 26 2.59 -10.01 5.22
CA LYS A 26 1.67 -11.16 5.07
C LYS A 26 2.19 -12.40 5.80
N SER A 27 3.47 -12.70 5.68
CA SER A 27 4.07 -13.86 6.35
C SER A 27 4.04 -13.73 7.87
N HIS A 28 4.18 -12.51 8.42
CA HIS A 28 4.05 -12.26 9.84
C HIS A 28 2.62 -12.52 10.35
N TYR A 29 1.60 -11.97 9.66
CA TYR A 29 0.21 -12.07 10.12
C TYR A 29 -0.44 -13.43 9.82
N TYR A 30 -0.18 -14.04 8.66
CA TYR A 30 -0.79 -15.31 8.27
C TYR A 30 0.03 -16.55 8.69
N GLY A 31 1.22 -16.36 9.26
CA GLY A 31 2.15 -17.44 9.63
C GLY A 31 1.72 -18.34 10.79
N ASN A 32 0.48 -18.27 11.29
CA ASN A 32 -0.01 -19.09 12.42
C ASN A 32 -1.55 -19.21 12.38
N PRO A 33 -2.17 -20.40 12.64
CA PRO A 33 -1.58 -21.72 12.88
C PRO A 33 -1.38 -22.57 11.62
N THR A 34 -2.12 -22.30 10.55
CA THR A 34 -2.06 -23.09 9.31
C THR A 34 -0.83 -22.75 8.44
N ARG A 35 -0.20 -21.60 8.68
CA ARG A 35 0.96 -21.07 7.94
C ARG A 35 0.68 -20.84 6.44
N ILE A 36 -0.59 -20.80 6.05
CA ILE A 36 -0.99 -20.52 4.67
C ILE A 36 -0.98 -19.01 4.47
N VAL A 37 -0.05 -18.52 3.64
CA VAL A 37 -0.01 -17.13 3.21
C VAL A 37 -0.77 -17.00 1.88
N PRO A 38 -1.90 -16.26 1.81
CA PRO A 38 -2.62 -16.07 0.56
C PRO A 38 -1.74 -15.42 -0.51
N VAL A 39 -1.91 -15.76 -1.78
CA VAL A 39 -1.13 -15.14 -2.89
C VAL A 39 -1.60 -13.70 -3.14
N GLY A 40 -2.90 -13.48 -3.25
CA GLY A 40 -3.48 -12.17 -3.54
C GLY A 40 -3.56 -11.23 -2.33
N PRO A 41 -4.21 -10.06 -2.50
CA PRO A 41 -4.71 -9.52 -3.77
C PRO A 41 -3.58 -9.03 -4.69
N GLU A 42 -3.87 -8.85 -5.97
CA GLU A 42 -3.00 -8.09 -6.87
C GLU A 42 -3.11 -6.60 -6.49
N LEU A 43 -1.98 -6.01 -6.12
CA LEU A 43 -1.92 -4.65 -5.60
C LEU A 43 -0.93 -3.83 -6.41
N ASP A 44 -1.43 -2.74 -6.98
CA ASP A 44 -0.60 -1.68 -7.57
C ASP A 44 -0.84 -0.38 -6.80
N TYR A 45 0.05 -0.11 -5.84
CA TYR A 45 0.08 1.15 -5.10
C TYR A 45 0.86 2.26 -5.84
N SER A 46 1.55 1.91 -6.92
CA SER A 46 2.23 2.84 -7.84
C SER A 46 1.30 3.36 -8.92
N ALA A 47 0.10 2.77 -9.07
CA ALA A 47 -0.93 3.27 -9.96
C ALA A 47 -1.24 4.76 -9.72
N PRO A 48 -1.62 5.53 -10.76
CA PRO A 48 -1.99 6.93 -10.59
C PRO A 48 -3.10 7.16 -9.55
N HIS A 49 -3.06 8.32 -8.91
CA HIS A 49 -4.07 8.78 -7.96
C HIS A 49 -4.54 10.20 -8.26
N ASP A 50 -5.75 10.55 -7.82
CA ASP A 50 -6.40 11.84 -8.13
C ASP A 50 -6.14 12.95 -7.09
N ARG A 51 -5.21 12.74 -6.14
CA ARG A 51 -5.02 13.62 -4.98
C ARG A 51 -4.56 15.05 -5.32
N ALA A 52 -4.02 15.27 -6.52
CA ALA A 52 -3.68 16.60 -7.03
C ALA A 52 -4.91 17.53 -7.20
N ARG A 53 -6.14 17.00 -7.22
CA ARG A 53 -7.37 17.82 -7.28
C ARG A 53 -7.65 18.62 -6.00
N PHE A 54 -6.96 18.29 -4.91
CA PHE A 54 -7.06 19.02 -3.65
C PHE A 54 -5.94 20.04 -3.54
N ARG A 55 -6.25 21.22 -3.00
CA ARG A 55 -5.24 22.23 -2.69
C ARG A 55 -4.24 21.63 -1.69
N LYS A 56 -2.95 21.74 -2.00
CA LYS A 56 -1.90 21.39 -1.04
C LYS A 56 -2.04 22.29 0.19
N ALA A 57 -1.88 21.70 1.37
CA ALA A 57 -1.69 22.49 2.58
C ALA A 57 -0.48 23.42 2.35
N ALA A 58 -0.63 24.68 2.74
CA ALA A 58 0.42 25.69 2.63
C ALA A 58 1.58 25.40 3.59
#